data_AF-A0AAN5C3L9-F1
#
_entry.id   AF-A0AAN5C3L9-F1
#
_cell.length_a   1.000
_cell.length_b   1.000
_cell.length_c   1.000
_cell.angle_alpha   90.00
_cell.angle_beta   90.00
_cell.angle_gamma   90.00
#
_symmetry.space_group_name_H-M   'P 1'
#
loop_
_entity.id
_entity.type
_entity.pdbx_description
1 polymer ?
#
loop_
_entity_poly.entity_id
_entity_poly.type
_entity_poly.pdbx_seq_one_letter_code
_entity_poly.pdbx_strand_id
1 'polypeptide(L)'
;MVVQGDDPSRLPFRAALYPYGTYFALGATIFLVFFQGYTAFLNPFSVDDFIINYILLPVFVMLVVGYKIWNKTKIVKLEEMDIWTGRRVAVIDETETGKEHGWLAKLKDIIIG
;
A
#
# COMPACT_ATOMS: atom_id res chain seq x y z
N MET A 1 -15.79 -4.05 -4.11
CA MET A 1 -16.95 -3.72 -3.23
C MET A 1 -17.93 -2.82 -3.94
N VAL A 2 -17.59 -1.59 -4.34
CA VAL A 2 -18.53 -0.71 -5.07
C VAL A 2 -19.06 -1.36 -6.36
N VAL A 3 -18.16 -1.96 -7.17
CA VAL A 3 -18.54 -2.70 -8.40
C VAL A 3 -19.43 -3.92 -8.13
N GLN A 4 -19.38 -4.45 -6.90
CA GLN A 4 -20.21 -5.59 -6.47
C GLN A 4 -21.49 -5.14 -5.73
N GLY A 5 -21.81 -3.84 -5.74
CA GLY A 5 -23.00 -3.28 -5.10
C GLY A 5 -22.92 -3.09 -3.58
N ASP A 6 -21.73 -3.22 -2.96
CA ASP A 6 -21.55 -3.00 -1.51
C ASP A 6 -20.87 -1.65 -1.20
N ASP A 7 -21.21 -1.09 -0.04
CA ASP A 7 -20.74 0.21 0.42
C ASP A 7 -19.40 0.10 1.17
N PRO A 8 -18.32 0.76 0.72
CA PRO A 8 -17.04 0.83 1.41
C PRO A 8 -17.10 1.40 2.84
N SER A 9 -18.17 2.11 3.20
CA SER A 9 -18.39 2.62 4.57
C SER A 9 -18.55 1.49 5.60
N ARG A 10 -18.93 0.28 5.16
CA ARG A 10 -19.14 -0.90 6.03
C ARG A 10 -17.84 -1.62 6.39
N LEU A 11 -16.69 -1.10 5.93
CA LEU A 11 -15.40 -1.65 6.30
C LEU A 11 -15.09 -1.34 7.77
N PRO A 12 -14.82 -2.36 8.61
CA PRO A 12 -14.52 -2.14 10.03
C PRO A 12 -13.20 -1.37 10.23
N PHE A 13 -12.29 -1.48 9.28
CA PHE A 13 -11.03 -0.75 9.26
C PHE A 13 -10.93 0.04 7.96
N ARG A 14 -10.94 1.37 8.08
CA ARG A 14 -10.81 2.30 6.95
C ARG A 14 -9.60 3.21 7.17
N ALA A 15 -8.72 3.28 6.19
CA ALA A 15 -7.60 4.22 6.21
C ALA A 15 -8.12 5.67 6.15
N ALA A 16 -7.43 6.59 6.82
CA ALA A 16 -7.84 7.99 6.93
C ALA A 16 -8.10 8.66 5.56
N LEU A 17 -7.30 8.32 4.55
CA LEU A 17 -7.41 8.86 3.19
C LEU A 17 -8.06 7.89 2.20
N TYR A 18 -8.79 6.88 2.66
CA TYR A 18 -9.39 5.89 1.77
C TYR A 18 -10.47 6.50 0.85
N PRO A 19 -10.43 6.26 -0.48
CA PRO A 19 -9.56 5.32 -1.20
C PRO A 19 -8.28 5.94 -1.81
N TYR A 20 -8.21 7.28 -1.90
CA TYR A 20 -7.18 7.98 -2.66
C TYR A 20 -5.77 7.87 -2.08
N GLY A 21 -5.65 7.72 -0.75
CA GLY A 21 -4.36 7.58 -0.08
C GLY A 21 -3.55 6.39 -0.59
N THR A 22 -4.21 5.27 -0.91
CA THR A 22 -3.54 4.08 -1.47
C THR A 22 -2.99 4.35 -2.87
N TYR A 23 -3.75 5.04 -3.72
CA TYR A 23 -3.30 5.42 -5.06
C TYR A 23 -2.15 6.44 -5.02
N PHE A 24 -2.24 7.42 -4.12
CA PHE A 24 -1.17 8.37 -3.89
C PHE A 24 0.11 7.68 -3.40
N ALA A 25 0.00 6.79 -2.40
CA ALA A 25 1.14 6.05 -1.88
C ALA A 25 1.80 5.17 -2.95
N LEU A 26 0.99 4.50 -3.79
CA LEU A 26 1.49 3.73 -4.93
C LEU A 26 2.25 4.62 -5.92
N GLY A 27 1.66 5.74 -6.35
CA GLY A 27 2.31 6.68 -7.26
C GLY A 27 3.60 7.28 -6.68
N ALA A 28 3.58 7.68 -5.41
CA ALA A 28 4.76 8.19 -4.72
C ALA A 28 5.86 7.13 -4.61
N THR A 29 5.50 5.86 -4.34
CA THR A 29 6.47 4.77 -4.27
C THR A 29 7.13 4.54 -5.64
N ILE A 30 6.34 4.50 -6.72
CA ILE A 30 6.87 4.37 -8.09
C ILE A 30 7.83 5.53 -8.39
N PHE A 31 7.43 6.76 -8.09
CA PHE A 31 8.26 7.95 -8.29
C PHE A 31 9.60 7.85 -7.52
N LEU A 32 9.54 7.51 -6.23
CA LEU A 32 10.72 7.39 -5.38
C LEU A 32 11.67 6.27 -5.83
N VAL A 33 11.13 5.13 -6.27
CA VAL A 33 11.93 4.02 -6.81
C VAL A 33 12.73 4.45 -8.04
N PHE A 34 12.18 5.30 -8.90
CA PHE A 34 12.94 5.83 -10.03
C PHE A 34 13.94 6.91 -9.60
N PHE A 35 13.56 7.80 -8.69
CA PHE A 35 14.40 8.92 -8.26
C PHE A 35 15.58 8.51 -7.36
N GLN A 36 15.45 7.46 -6.55
CA GLN A 36 16.50 7.08 -5.59
C GLN A 36 17.84 6.71 -6.26
N GLY A 37 17.81 6.19 -7.49
CA GLY A 37 19.00 5.73 -8.22
C GLY A 37 19.53 6.74 -9.25
N TYR A 38 19.16 8.03 -9.15
CA TYR A 38 19.50 9.05 -10.15
C TYR A 38 21.02 9.19 -10.40
N THR A 39 21.85 8.86 -9.41
CA THR A 39 23.33 8.94 -9.52
C THR A 39 23.87 8.03 -10.61
N ALA A 40 23.20 6.90 -10.89
CA ALA A 40 23.58 6.00 -11.98
C ALA A 40 23.55 6.67 -13.35
N PHE A 41 22.69 7.68 -13.52
CA PHE A 41 22.51 8.42 -14.78
C PHE A 41 23.37 9.69 -14.88
N LEU A 42 24.19 10.00 -13.87
CA LEU A 42 25.15 11.09 -13.97
C LEU A 42 26.27 10.73 -14.97
N ASN A 43 26.97 11.73 -15.49
CA ASN A 43 28.10 11.48 -16.40
C ASN A 43 29.40 11.30 -15.59
N PRO A 44 30.12 10.18 -15.75
CA PRO A 44 29.86 9.03 -16.62
C PRO A 44 28.79 8.07 -16.08
N PHE A 45 28.00 7.45 -16.98
CA PHE A 45 26.98 6.46 -16.60
C PHE A 45 27.61 5.29 -15.82
N SER A 46 27.11 5.04 -14.61
CA SER A 46 27.59 3.98 -13.74
C SER A 46 26.70 2.75 -13.86
N VAL A 47 27.21 1.72 -14.55
CA VAL A 47 26.52 0.43 -14.70
C VAL A 47 26.34 -0.25 -13.35
N ASP A 48 27.35 -0.15 -12.48
CA ASP A 48 27.32 -0.75 -11.14
C ASP A 48 26.19 -0.16 -10.30
N ASP A 49 26.08 1.18 -10.26
CA ASP A 49 25.01 1.86 -9.53
C ASP A 49 23.64 1.58 -10.14
N PHE A 50 23.54 1.47 -11.47
CA PHE A 50 22.28 1.11 -12.13
C PHE A 50 21.80 -0.27 -11.70
N ILE A 51 22.68 -1.28 -11.74
CA ILE A 51 22.31 -2.64 -11.36
C ILE A 51 21.96 -2.69 -9.87
N ILE A 52 22.78 -2.11 -9.00
CA ILE A 52 22.54 -2.13 -7.54
C ILE A 52 21.19 -1.48 -7.20
N ASN A 53 20.87 -0.33 -7.80
CA ASN A 53 19.65 0.40 -7.46
C ASN A 53 18.38 -0.19 -8.09
N TYR A 54 18.49 -0.92 -9.22
CA TYR A 54 17.32 -1.34 -10.00
C TYR A 54 17.16 -2.86 -10.18
N ILE A 55 18.08 -3.71 -9.70
CA ILE A 55 18.00 -5.18 -9.85
C ILE A 55 16.72 -5.78 -9.26
N LEU A 56 16.16 -5.17 -8.23
CA LEU A 56 14.96 -5.68 -7.56
C LEU A 56 13.72 -5.63 -8.45
N LEU A 57 13.62 -4.66 -9.38
CA LEU A 57 12.51 -4.53 -10.31
C LEU A 57 12.36 -5.74 -11.25
N PRO A 58 13.38 -6.13 -12.06
CA PRO A 58 13.29 -7.31 -12.90
C PRO A 58 13.17 -8.59 -12.08
N VAL A 59 13.83 -8.70 -10.93
CA VAL A 59 13.69 -9.87 -10.05
C VAL A 59 12.25 -10.04 -9.58
N PHE A 60 11.61 -8.95 -9.13
CA PHE A 60 10.20 -8.98 -8.73
C PHE A 60 9.29 -9.40 -9.89
N VAL A 61 9.48 -8.84 -11.09
CA VAL A 61 8.70 -9.22 -12.27
C VAL A 61 8.89 -10.69 -12.62
N MET A 62 10.13 -11.19 -12.61
CA MET A 62 10.42 -12.61 -12.87
C MET A 62 9.74 -13.54 -11.86
N LEU A 63 9.75 -13.20 -10.57
CA LEU A 63 9.10 -14.01 -9.54
C LEU A 63 7.57 -14.02 -9.73
N VAL A 64 6.95 -12.87 -10.00
CA VAL A 64 5.50 -12.77 -10.22
C VAL A 64 5.08 -13.53 -11.48
N VAL A 65 5.78 -13.32 -12.59
CA VAL A 65 5.51 -14.00 -13.85
C VAL A 65 5.77 -15.49 -13.72
N GLY A 66 6.90 -15.89 -13.11
CA GLY A 66 7.25 -17.28 -12.84
C GLY A 66 6.19 -17.99 -11.99
N TYR A 67 5.75 -17.38 -10.89
CA TYR A 67 4.67 -17.90 -10.06
C TYR A 67 3.37 -18.08 -10.85
N LYS A 68 3.02 -17.08 -11.67
CA LYS A 68 1.78 -17.09 -12.46
C LYS A 68 1.79 -18.14 -13.57
N ILE A 69 2.94 -18.37 -14.20
CA ILE A 69 3.13 -19.43 -15.20
C ILE A 69 3.08 -20.81 -14.52
N TRP A 70 3.81 -21.00 -13.41
CA TRP A 70 3.86 -22.28 -12.69
C TRP A 70 2.49 -22.70 -12.18
N ASN A 71 1.80 -21.80 -11.47
CA ASN A 71 0.51 -22.07 -10.85
C ASN A 71 -0.67 -21.84 -11.81
N LYS A 72 -0.40 -21.42 -13.05
CA LYS A 72 -1.40 -21.15 -14.10
C LYS A 72 -2.56 -20.28 -13.61
N THR A 73 -2.26 -19.29 -12.76
CA THR A 73 -3.28 -18.44 -12.15
C THR A 73 -3.80 -17.40 -13.14
N LYS A 74 -5.11 -17.11 -13.05
CA LYS A 74 -5.78 -16.12 -13.90
C LYS A 74 -5.96 -14.82 -13.14
N ILE A 75 -5.90 -13.69 -13.86
CA ILE A 75 -6.32 -12.41 -13.31
C ILE A 75 -7.85 -12.43 -13.32
N VAL A 76 -8.46 -12.41 -12.14
CA VAL A 76 -9.92 -12.39 -11.98
C VAL A 76 -10.39 -10.95 -12.04
N LYS A 77 -11.48 -10.68 -12.75
CA LYS A 77 -12.08 -9.35 -12.81
C LYS A 77 -12.66 -8.98 -11.44
N LEU A 78 -12.68 -7.68 -11.15
CA LEU A 78 -13.23 -7.17 -9.88
C LEU A 78 -14.69 -7.56 -9.65
N GLU A 79 -15.49 -7.73 -10.71
CA GLU A 79 -16.90 -8.12 -10.63
C GLU A 79 -17.09 -9.62 -10.29
N GLU A 80 -16.16 -10.47 -10.72
CA GLU A 80 -16.20 -11.93 -10.53
C GLU A 80 -15.42 -12.39 -9.29
N MET A 81 -14.69 -11.47 -8.63
CA MET A 81 -13.81 -11.79 -7.51
C MET A 81 -14.61 -12.07 -6.25
N ASP A 82 -14.56 -13.31 -5.77
CA ASP A 82 -15.20 -13.71 -4.52
C ASP A 82 -14.43 -13.15 -3.30
N ILE A 83 -15.05 -12.20 -2.61
CA ILE A 83 -14.55 -11.59 -1.37
C ILE A 83 -15.49 -11.86 -0.18
N TRP A 84 -16.51 -12.71 -0.37
CA TRP A 84 -17.60 -12.94 0.57
C TRP A 84 -17.47 -14.28 1.27
N THR A 85 -17.08 -15.32 0.52
CA THR A 85 -16.94 -16.67 1.06
C THR A 85 -15.87 -16.72 2.15
N GLY A 86 -16.24 -17.20 3.35
CA GLY A 86 -15.32 -17.32 4.49
C GLY A 86 -15.03 -16.00 5.22
N ARG A 87 -15.72 -14.90 4.89
CA ARG A 87 -15.59 -13.63 5.62
C ARG A 87 -16.01 -13.81 7.08
N ARG A 88 -15.05 -13.69 8.00
CA ARG A 88 -15.32 -13.62 9.44
C ARG A 88 -15.79 -12.21 9.77
N VAL A 89 -16.96 -12.09 10.40
CA VAL A 89 -17.41 -10.81 10.96
C VAL A 89 -16.54 -10.54 12.18
N ALA A 90 -15.75 -9.46 12.12
CA ALA A 90 -15.05 -8.99 13.31
C ALA A 90 -16.12 -8.54 14.31
N VAL A 91 -16.21 -9.21 15.46
CA VAL A 91 -16.92 -8.69 16.62
C VAL A 91 -16.04 -7.56 17.14
N ILE A 92 -16.38 -6.33 16.78
CA ILE A 92 -15.70 -5.16 17.29
C ILE A 92 -16.25 -4.98 18.71
N ASP A 93 -15.43 -5.26 19.71
CA ASP A 93 -15.76 -4.85 21.07
C ASP A 93 -15.71 -3.32 21.09
N GLU A 94 -16.80 -2.66 21.45
CA GLU A 94 -16.98 -1.20 21.37
C GLU A 94 -16.05 -0.42 22.32
N THR A 95 -15.14 -1.11 23.01
CA THR A 95 -14.35 -0.64 24.15
C THR A 95 -13.10 0.19 23.80
N GLU A 96 -12.70 0.31 22.52
CA GLU A 96 -11.51 1.09 22.13
C GLU A 96 -11.78 2.46 21.48
N THR A 97 -13.05 2.88 21.38
CA THR A 97 -13.40 4.21 20.86
C THR A 97 -13.26 5.30 21.93
N GLY A 98 -12.04 5.73 22.27
CA GLY A 98 -11.98 6.86 23.22
C GLY A 98 -10.65 7.33 23.80
N LYS A 99 -9.53 7.27 23.08
CA LYS A 99 -8.35 8.04 23.49
C LYS A 99 -7.77 8.82 22.32
N GLU A 100 -8.44 9.91 21.97
CA GLU A 100 -7.76 11.04 21.33
C GLU A 100 -6.67 11.55 22.28
N HIS A 101 -5.45 11.01 22.18
CA HIS A 101 -4.27 11.71 22.65
C HIS A 101 -3.97 12.83 21.65
N GLY A 102 -4.76 13.90 21.74
CA GLY A 102 -4.54 15.13 21.01
C GLY A 102 -3.11 15.60 21.24
N TRP A 103 -2.30 15.54 20.20
CA TRP A 103 -0.95 16.08 20.09
C TRP A 103 -0.83 17.53 20.64
N LEU A 104 -1.93 18.29 20.57
CA LEU A 104 -2.06 19.63 21.15
C LEU A 104 -2.02 19.66 22.68
N ALA A 105 -2.50 18.63 23.37
CA ALA A 105 -2.43 18.53 24.83
C ALA A 105 -0.98 18.38 25.30
N LYS A 106 -0.22 17.48 24.65
CA LYS A 106 1.21 17.29 24.93
C LYS A 106 2.07 18.53 24.69
N LEU A 107 1.71 19.35 23.69
CA LEU A 107 2.41 20.61 23.40
C LEU A 107 2.12 21.69 24.44
N LYS A 108 0.89 21.77 24.95
CA LYS A 108 0.54 22.73 26.01
C LYS A 108 1.28 22.42 27.31
N ASP A 109 1.39 21.16 27.68
CA ASP A 109 2.09 20.74 28.91
C ASP A 109 3.60 21.04 28.87
N ILE A 110 4.22 21.01 27.68
CA ILE A 110 5.66 21.33 27.50
C ILE A 110 5.93 22.83 27.51
N ILE A 111 4.96 23.65 27.08
CA ILE A 111 5.14 25.11 26.99
C ILE A 111 4.81 25.80 28.33
N ILE A 112 3.96 25.18 29.16
CA ILE A 112 3.50 25.75 30.43
C ILE A 112 4.27 25.18 31.65
N GLY A 113 5.13 24.18 31.45
CA GLY A 113 6.06 23.67 32.47
C GLY A 113 7.44 24.33 32.40
#